data_AF-A0A532CB70-F1
#
_entry.id   AF-A0A532CB70-F1
#
_cell.length_a   1.000
_cell.length_b   1.000
_cell.length_c   1.000
_cell.angle_alpha   90.00
_cell.angle_beta   90.00
_cell.angle_gamma   90.00
#
_symmetry.space_group_name_H-M   'P 1'
#
loop_
_entity.id
_entity.type
_entity.pdbx_description
1 polymer ?
#
loop_
_entity_poly.entity_id
_entity_poly.type
_entity_poly.pdbx_seq_one_letter_code
_entity_poly.pdbx_strand_id
1 'polypeptide(L)'
;MHQSSLPRDERIMRQIPVDSDWLASLVFPLALIMISLWPPAISEARLQDRIVAIVNSELIMLSDMTREFETEQERLSREHHGSDLAQRLKTAEYMALTKLIERRLQLQEAKAQKIQVSDLEVKQALEQMKRQGS
;
A
#
# COMPACT_ATOMS: atom_id res chain seq x y z
N MET A 1 67.63 70.93 -23.51
CA MET A 1 66.69 69.79 -23.40
C MET A 1 66.15 69.48 -24.79
N HIS A 2 66.65 68.41 -25.41
CA HIS A 2 66.30 68.02 -26.78
C HIS A 2 65.06 67.14 -26.80
N GLN A 3 64.09 67.55 -27.61
CA GLN A 3 62.95 66.73 -28.04
C GLN A 3 63.42 65.67 -29.03
N SER A 4 62.99 64.44 -28.83
CA SER A 4 62.92 63.42 -29.89
C SER A 4 61.65 62.60 -29.65
N SER A 5 60.56 63.09 -30.23
CA SER A 5 59.31 62.36 -30.38
C SER A 5 59.32 61.54 -31.67
N LEU A 6 58.64 60.40 -31.60
CA LEU A 6 58.17 59.46 -32.65
C LEU A 6 58.85 58.08 -32.61
N PRO A 7 58.17 56.98 -33.02
CA PRO A 7 56.82 56.89 -33.59
C PRO A 7 55.85 55.92 -32.87
N ARG A 8 54.58 56.09 -33.24
CA ARG A 8 53.42 55.21 -33.04
C ARG A 8 53.73 53.78 -33.55
N ASP A 9 53.81 52.80 -32.65
CA ASP A 9 53.90 51.36 -32.97
C ASP A 9 52.60 50.68 -32.53
N GLU A 10 51.79 50.35 -33.54
CA GLU A 10 50.55 49.59 -33.46
C GLU A 10 50.84 48.11 -33.23
N ARG A 11 51.06 47.70 -31.97
CA ARG A 11 51.12 46.27 -31.64
C ARG A 11 49.75 45.71 -31.31
N ILE A 12 49.06 45.31 -32.38
CA ILE A 12 48.41 44.01 -32.58
C ILE A 12 48.07 43.28 -31.28
N MET A 13 46.90 43.57 -30.71
CA MET A 13 46.26 42.70 -29.74
C MET A 13 45.41 41.69 -30.52
N ARG A 14 46.03 40.57 -30.89
CA ARG A 14 45.35 39.41 -31.49
C ARG A 14 44.48 38.77 -30.41
N GLN A 15 43.20 39.08 -30.43
CA GLN A 15 42.21 38.45 -29.57
C GLN A 15 42.10 36.97 -29.97
N ILE A 16 42.29 36.06 -29.02
CA ILE A 16 41.97 34.63 -29.18
C ILE A 16 40.50 34.50 -28.76
N PRO A 17 39.56 34.18 -29.66
CA PRO A 17 38.20 33.88 -29.26
C PRO A 17 38.19 32.52 -28.54
N VAL A 18 37.77 32.51 -27.29
CA VAL A 18 37.44 31.26 -26.58
C VAL A 18 35.97 30.99 -26.89
N ASP A 19 35.73 30.12 -27.86
CA ASP A 19 34.37 29.76 -28.26
C ASP A 19 33.63 29.06 -27.10
N SER A 20 32.48 29.64 -26.72
CA SER A 20 31.64 29.26 -25.58
C SER A 20 31.02 27.86 -25.70
N ASP A 21 31.14 27.22 -26.87
CA ASP A 21 30.46 25.98 -27.21
C ASP A 21 31.11 24.73 -26.56
N TRP A 22 32.36 24.85 -26.13
CA TRP A 22 33.09 23.80 -25.39
C TRP A 22 32.49 23.52 -24.00
N LEU A 23 31.90 24.54 -23.35
CA LEU A 23 31.31 24.39 -22.01
C LEU A 23 29.92 23.73 -22.05
N ALA A 24 29.16 23.96 -23.12
CA ALA A 24 27.80 23.41 -23.26
C ALA A 24 27.79 21.87 -23.43
N SER A 25 28.80 21.31 -24.10
CA SER A 25 28.93 19.86 -24.33
C SER A 25 29.12 19.03 -23.04
N LEU A 26 29.59 19.63 -21.95
CA LEU A 26 29.79 18.95 -20.66
C LEU A 26 28.58 19.03 -19.73
N VAL A 27 27.67 19.98 -19.95
CA VAL A 27 26.46 20.16 -19.12
C VAL A 27 25.42 19.08 -19.40
N PHE A 28 25.29 18.65 -20.66
CA PHE A 28 24.33 17.63 -21.08
C PHE A 28 24.57 16.25 -20.42
N PRO A 29 25.80 15.67 -20.43
CA PRO A 29 26.05 14.42 -19.73
C PRO A 29 25.96 14.54 -18.21
N LEU A 30 26.32 15.70 -17.64
CA LEU A 30 26.21 15.96 -16.20
C LEU A 30 24.74 16.01 -15.74
N ALA A 31 23.86 16.63 -16.53
CA ALA A 31 22.43 16.65 -16.27
C ALA A 31 21.81 15.24 -16.35
N LEU A 32 22.26 14.40 -17.28
CA LEU A 32 21.82 13.01 -17.38
C LEU A 32 22.25 12.18 -16.16
N ILE A 33 23.47 12.37 -15.67
CA ILE A 33 23.97 11.69 -14.47
C ILE A 33 23.18 12.12 -13.22
N MET A 34 22.86 13.41 -13.11
CA MET A 34 22.04 13.94 -12.00
C MET A 34 20.62 13.39 -11.98
N ILE A 35 20.02 13.17 -13.16
CA ILE A 35 18.70 12.52 -13.28
C ILE A 35 18.78 11.03 -12.96
N SER A 36 19.85 10.35 -13.39
CA SER A 36 20.04 8.92 -13.15
C SER A 36 20.33 8.59 -11.68
N LEU A 37 20.76 9.56 -10.88
CA LEU A 37 21.02 9.40 -9.45
C LEU A 37 19.78 9.61 -8.58
N TRP A 38 18.61 9.86 -9.16
CA TRP A 38 17.37 9.94 -8.39
C TRP A 38 17.00 8.55 -7.88
N PRO A 39 16.97 8.31 -6.55
CA PRO A 39 16.54 7.04 -6.03
C PRO A 39 15.07 6.80 -6.44
N PRO A 40 14.72 5.59 -6.92
CA PRO A 40 13.33 5.26 -7.18
C PRO A 40 12.57 5.41 -5.86
N ALA A 41 11.47 6.16 -5.88
CA ALA A 41 10.55 6.20 -4.75
C ALA A 41 9.89 4.82 -4.64
N ILE A 42 10.49 3.94 -3.84
CA ILE A 42 9.91 2.64 -3.50
C ILE A 42 8.74 2.95 -2.56
N SER A 43 7.55 3.09 -3.14
CA SER A 43 6.32 3.16 -2.38
C SER A 43 6.01 1.77 -1.86
N GLU A 44 6.41 1.47 -0.63
CA GLU A 44 5.89 0.32 0.10
C GLU A 44 4.37 0.45 0.22
N ALA A 45 3.62 -0.42 -0.45
CA ALA A 45 2.18 -0.53 -0.23
C ALA A 45 1.94 -1.09 1.17
N ARG A 46 1.90 -0.22 2.19
CA ARG A 46 1.54 -0.59 3.55
C ARG A 46 0.04 -0.83 3.62
N LEU A 47 -0.36 -2.10 3.51
CA LEU A 47 -1.71 -2.55 3.82
C LEU A 47 -1.94 -2.41 5.33
N GLN A 48 -2.36 -1.23 5.77
CA GLN A 48 -2.74 -0.99 7.15
C GLN A 48 -4.20 -1.44 7.34
N ASP A 49 -4.39 -2.65 7.88
CA ASP A 49 -5.72 -3.14 8.26
C ASP A 49 -6.26 -2.33 9.46
N ARG A 50 -7.54 -1.97 9.42
CA ARG A 50 -8.16 -1.07 10.41
C ARG A 50 -8.84 -1.87 11.51
N ILE A 51 -8.78 -1.39 12.75
CA ILE A 51 -9.49 -1.99 13.88
C ILE A 51 -10.93 -1.50 13.88
N VAL A 52 -11.89 -2.43 13.87
CA VAL A 52 -13.34 -2.13 13.92
C VAL A 52 -13.86 -2.21 15.35
N ALA A 53 -13.37 -3.18 16.14
CA ALA A 53 -13.76 -3.35 17.54
C ALA A 53 -12.64 -4.02 18.36
N ILE A 54 -12.72 -3.88 19.68
CA ILE A 54 -11.87 -4.58 20.64
C ILE A 54 -12.79 -5.38 21.57
N VAL A 55 -12.56 -6.68 21.67
CA VAL A 55 -13.36 -7.60 22.52
C VAL A 55 -12.44 -8.22 23.56
N ASN A 56 -12.60 -7.79 24.82
CA ASN A 56 -11.67 -8.09 25.91
C ASN A 56 -10.24 -7.67 25.52
N SER A 57 -9.42 -8.62 25.07
CA SER A 57 -8.03 -8.40 24.64
C SER A 57 -7.76 -8.85 23.20
N GLU A 58 -8.79 -9.21 22.43
CA GLU A 58 -8.68 -9.55 21.01
C GLU A 58 -9.21 -8.42 20.12
N LEU A 59 -8.47 -8.10 19.07
CA LEU A 59 -8.85 -7.09 18.07
C LEU A 59 -9.70 -7.74 16.98
N ILE A 60 -10.78 -7.07 16.59
CA ILE A 60 -11.55 -7.40 15.38
C ILE A 60 -11.12 -6.43 14.28
N MET A 61 -10.53 -6.98 13.22
CA MET A 61 -10.03 -6.20 12.08
C MET A 61 -11.11 -5.98 11.02
N LEU A 62 -10.91 -4.97 10.17
CA LEU A 62 -11.79 -4.71 9.04
C LEU A 62 -11.77 -5.86 8.03
N SER A 63 -10.62 -6.49 7.82
CA SER A 63 -10.54 -7.69 6.96
C SER A 63 -11.39 -8.86 7.48
N ASP A 64 -11.47 -9.06 8.80
CA ASP A 64 -12.33 -10.09 9.40
C ASP A 64 -13.81 -9.79 9.14
N MET A 65 -14.19 -8.52 9.33
CA MET A 65 -15.54 -8.03 9.08
C MET A 65 -15.93 -8.18 7.60
N THR A 66 -15.06 -7.74 6.68
CA THR A 66 -15.29 -7.86 5.24
C THR A 66 -15.47 -9.32 4.84
N ARG A 67 -14.64 -10.24 5.33
CA ARG A 67 -14.76 -11.68 5.02
C ARG A 67 -16.07 -12.30 5.51
N GLU A 68 -16.53 -11.91 6.70
CA GLU A 68 -17.80 -12.42 7.23
C GLU A 68 -19.01 -11.80 6.50
N PHE A 69 -18.88 -10.55 6.07
CA PHE A 69 -19.96 -9.79 5.42
C PHE A 69 -20.07 -10.03 3.91
N GLU A 70 -18.97 -10.33 3.20
CA GLU A 70 -18.90 -10.41 1.73
C GLU A 70 -19.97 -11.36 1.14
N THR A 71 -20.15 -12.54 1.73
CA THR A 71 -21.16 -13.50 1.26
C THR A 71 -22.58 -12.97 1.39
N GLU A 72 -22.90 -12.30 2.50
CA GLU A 72 -24.23 -11.75 2.75
C GLU A 72 -24.48 -10.47 1.94
N GLN A 73 -23.45 -9.64 1.77
CA GLN A 73 -23.50 -8.48 0.88
C GLN A 73 -23.82 -8.89 -0.55
N GLU A 74 -23.14 -9.92 -1.08
CA GLU A 74 -23.41 -10.42 -2.42
C GLU A 74 -24.86 -10.89 -2.57
N ARG A 75 -25.37 -11.66 -1.60
CA ARG A 75 -26.77 -12.12 -1.61
C ARG A 75 -27.76 -10.94 -1.61
N LEU A 76 -27.60 -10.02 -0.67
CA LEU A 76 -28.48 -8.87 -0.53
C LEU A 76 -28.45 -7.96 -1.75
N SER A 77 -27.28 -7.77 -2.37
CA SER A 77 -27.13 -6.96 -3.58
C SER A 77 -27.87 -7.53 -4.79
N ARG A 78 -28.07 -8.86 -4.85
CA ARG A 78 -28.83 -9.55 -5.90
C ARG A 78 -30.33 -9.52 -5.63
N GLU A 79 -30.74 -9.54 -4.37
CA GLU A 79 -32.14 -9.67 -3.97
C GLU A 79 -32.86 -8.32 -3.79
N HIS A 80 -32.11 -7.26 -3.46
CA HIS A 80 -32.67 -5.96 -3.08
C HIS A 80 -32.06 -4.80 -3.86
N HIS A 81 -32.83 -3.73 -4.05
CA HIS A 81 -32.41 -2.53 -4.77
C HIS A 81 -32.87 -1.25 -4.06
N GLY A 82 -32.21 -0.13 -4.37
CA GLY A 82 -32.60 1.19 -3.88
C GLY A 82 -32.39 1.36 -2.37
N SER A 83 -33.30 2.07 -1.70
CA SER A 83 -33.19 2.42 -0.28
C SER A 83 -33.29 1.21 0.66
N ASP A 84 -34.04 0.17 0.28
CA ASP A 84 -34.17 -1.08 1.04
C ASP A 84 -32.82 -1.82 1.11
N LEU A 85 -32.04 -1.81 0.02
CA LEU A 85 -30.71 -2.42 -0.02
C LEU A 85 -29.76 -1.77 1.00
N ALA A 86 -29.69 -0.44 1.04
CA ALA A 86 -28.79 0.26 1.95
C ALA A 86 -29.10 -0.04 3.43
N GLN A 87 -30.38 -0.11 3.79
CA GLN A 87 -30.80 -0.42 5.16
C GLN A 87 -30.55 -1.89 5.52
N ARG A 88 -30.76 -2.82 4.58
CA ARG A 88 -30.45 -4.24 4.78
C ARG A 88 -28.96 -4.50 4.90
N LEU A 89 -28.14 -3.87 4.05
CA LEU A 89 -26.69 -3.96 4.13
C LEU A 89 -26.19 -3.46 5.49
N LYS A 90 -26.69 -2.33 5.98
CA LYS A 90 -26.34 -1.82 7.31
C LYS A 90 -26.72 -2.78 8.43
N THR A 91 -27.92 -3.37 8.36
CA THR A 91 -28.37 -4.38 9.34
C THR A 91 -27.47 -5.61 9.30
N ALA A 92 -27.16 -6.11 8.11
CA ALA A 92 -26.31 -7.28 7.93
C ALA A 92 -24.86 -7.01 8.38
N GLU A 93 -24.35 -5.79 8.20
CA GLU A 93 -23.07 -5.36 8.75
C GLU A 93 -23.07 -5.48 10.28
N TYR A 94 -24.07 -4.93 10.98
CA TYR A 94 -24.18 -5.08 12.44
C TYR A 94 -24.29 -6.53 12.90
N MET A 95 -25.04 -7.35 12.15
CA MET A 95 -25.16 -8.78 12.43
C MET A 95 -23.82 -9.51 12.26
N ALA A 96 -23.05 -9.20 11.22
CA ALA A 96 -21.73 -9.76 11.00
C ALA A 96 -20.77 -9.42 12.15
N LEU A 97 -20.76 -8.15 12.61
CA LEU A 97 -19.96 -7.76 13.77
C LEU A 97 -20.36 -8.53 15.03
N THR A 98 -21.66 -8.63 15.29
CA THR A 98 -22.19 -9.36 16.45
C THR A 98 -21.75 -10.81 16.43
N LYS A 99 -21.88 -11.48 15.28
CA LYS A 99 -21.45 -12.86 15.10
C LYS A 99 -19.93 -13.05 15.30
N LEU A 100 -19.13 -12.09 14.83
CA LEU A 100 -17.68 -12.10 15.08
C LEU A 100 -17.37 -11.97 16.58
N ILE A 101 -18.05 -11.07 17.29
CA ILE A 101 -17.88 -10.91 18.75
C ILE A 101 -18.23 -12.22 19.47
N GLU A 102 -19.39 -12.80 19.19
CA GLU A 102 -19.84 -14.05 19.81
C GLU A 102 -18.86 -15.19 19.57
N ARG A 103 -18.40 -15.37 18.31
CA ARG A 103 -17.42 -16.39 17.96
C ARG A 103 -16.10 -16.18 18.71
N ARG A 104 -15.65 -14.94 18.88
CA ARG A 104 -14.43 -14.64 19.64
C ARG A 104 -14.58 -14.98 21.12
N LEU A 105 -15.72 -14.66 21.73
CA LEU A 105 -16.02 -15.03 23.11
C LEU A 105 -16.04 -16.55 23.29
N GLN A 106 -16.69 -17.29 22.38
CA GLN A 106 -16.71 -18.75 22.43
C GLN A 106 -15.31 -19.37 22.31
N LEU A 107 -14.48 -18.84 21.41
CA LEU A 107 -13.09 -19.29 21.26
C LEU A 107 -12.23 -18.95 22.48
N GLN A 108 -12.44 -17.79 23.11
CA GLN A 108 -11.76 -17.42 24.35
C GLN A 108 -12.13 -18.38 25.48
N GLU A 109 -13.41 -18.71 25.62
CA GLU A 109 -13.87 -19.67 26.63
C GLU A 109 -13.33 -21.08 26.38
N ALA A 110 -13.34 -21.56 25.12
CA ALA A 110 -12.77 -22.85 24.76
C ALA A 110 -11.26 -22.92 25.07
N LYS A 111 -10.51 -21.86 24.78
CA LYS A 111 -9.09 -21.73 25.16
C LYS A 111 -8.92 -21.75 26.68
N ALA A 112 -9.77 -21.02 27.42
CA ALA A 112 -9.72 -20.99 28.89
C ALA A 112 -9.98 -22.39 29.49
N GLN A 113 -10.88 -23.15 28.88
CA GLN A 113 -11.17 -24.55 29.23
C GLN A 113 -10.13 -25.56 28.70
N LYS A 114 -9.06 -25.09 28.03
CA LYS A 114 -7.98 -25.91 27.44
C LYS A 114 -8.48 -26.94 26.42
N ILE A 115 -9.59 -26.65 25.74
CA ILE A 115 -10.09 -27.47 24.64
C ILE A 115 -9.09 -27.36 23.49
N GLN A 116 -8.50 -28.49 23.10
CA GLN A 116 -7.55 -28.60 22.00
C GLN A 116 -8.10 -29.57 20.97
N VAL A 117 -7.91 -29.23 19.70
CA VAL A 117 -8.29 -30.10 18.57
C VAL A 117 -7.00 -30.58 17.92
N SER A 118 -6.86 -31.89 17.77
CA SER A 118 -5.69 -32.51 17.14
C SER A 118 -5.81 -32.52 15.62
N ASP A 119 -4.68 -32.53 14.92
CA ASP A 119 -4.65 -32.63 13.45
C ASP A 119 -5.33 -33.91 12.95
N LEU A 120 -5.30 -34.99 13.74
CA LEU A 120 -5.96 -36.25 13.40
C LEU A 120 -7.49 -36.08 13.38
N GLU A 121 -8.05 -35.41 14.39
CA GLU A 121 -9.49 -35.12 14.46
C GLU A 121 -9.93 -34.21 13.29
N VAL A 122 -9.12 -33.21 12.94
CA VAL A 122 -9.40 -32.35 11.77
C VAL A 122 -9.42 -33.17 10.47
N LYS A 123 -8.45 -34.07 10.27
CA LYS A 123 -8.41 -34.95 9.09
C LYS A 123 -9.60 -35.89 9.04
N GLN A 124 -9.99 -36.46 10.17
CA GLN A 124 -11.15 -37.34 10.27
C GLN A 124 -12.46 -36.60 9.97
N ALA A 125 -12.64 -35.39 10.52
CA ALA A 125 -13.80 -34.55 10.24
C ALA A 125 -13.87 -34.17 8.76
N LEU A 126 -12.73 -33.84 8.13
CA LEU A 126 -12.67 -33.53 6.71
C LEU A 126 -13.07 -34.73 5.84
N GLU A 127 -12.58 -35.93 6.16
CA GLU A 127 -12.98 -37.16 5.46
C GLU A 127 -14.47 -37.49 5.65
N GLN A 128 -15.04 -37.22 6.83
CA GLN A 128 -16.47 -37.38 7.09
C GLN A 128 -17.32 -36.39 6.27
N MET A 129 -16.91 -35.12 6.20
CA MET A 129 -17.60 -34.10 5.40
C MET A 129 -17.60 -34.45 3.90
N LYS A 130 -16.47 -34.95 3.36
CA LYS A 130 -16.40 -35.42 1.96
C LYS A 130 -17.38 -36.56 1.68
N ARG A 131 -17.60 -37.45 2.65
CA ARG A 131 -18.54 -38.57 2.52
C ARG A 131 -20.01 -38.15 2.64
N GLN A 132 -20.29 -37.08 3.39
CA GLN A 132 -21.65 -36.55 3.59
C GLN A 132 -22.08 -35.55 2.51
N GLY A 133 -21.13 -34.86 1.88
CA GLY A 133 -21.38 -33.89 0.80
C GLY A 133 -21.40 -34.49 -0.60
N SER A 134 -21.53 -35.82 -0.73
CA SER A 134 -21.70 -36.53 -2.01
C SER A 134 -23.12 -37.01 -2.20
#